data_AF-A0AAV4V453-F1
#
_entry.id   AF-A0AAV4V453-F1
#
_cell.length_a   1.000
_cell.length_b   1.000
_cell.length_c   1.000
_cell.angle_alpha   90.00
_cell.angle_beta   90.00
_cell.angle_gamma   90.00
#
_symmetry.space_group_name_H-M   'P 1'
#
loop_
_entity.id
_entity.type
_entity.pdbx_description
1 polymer ?
#
loop_
_entity_poly.entity_id
_entity_poly.type
_entity_poly.pdbx_seq_one_letter_code
_entity_poly.pdbx_strand_id
1 'polypeptide(L)'
;MLFSIRFRARSDNFKSNKVRRISFELEEMSEDERYIDNESDADKRAHHNALERKRRDHIKDSFSSLKDSLPAFQGEKVRASRAQILKKAADYIQAMRRKNSSHQQDIDDLKKQNRALEDQIKILEKAKNTGNYTAAAPILESHMNCSKASVLSVFDQDSESDVSSDTDNSKDSRRKKIKTSPI
;
A
#
# COMPACT_ATOMS: atom_id res chain seq x y z
N MET A 1 14.55 -36.67 -29.29
CA MET A 1 13.44 -36.08 -28.49
C MET A 1 14.02 -34.92 -27.69
N LEU A 2 13.73 -33.68 -28.08
CA LEU A 2 14.14 -32.48 -27.34
C LEU A 2 12.99 -31.47 -27.40
N PHE A 3 12.32 -31.25 -26.28
CA PHE A 3 11.43 -30.11 -26.07
C PHE A 3 11.87 -29.42 -24.77
N SER A 4 12.79 -28.47 -24.90
CA SER A 4 13.07 -27.50 -23.83
C SER A 4 11.97 -26.45 -23.84
N ILE A 5 11.12 -26.48 -22.82
CA ILE A 5 10.07 -25.49 -22.57
C ILE A 5 10.74 -24.17 -22.19
N ARG A 6 10.63 -23.18 -23.07
CA ARG A 6 11.12 -21.81 -22.85
C ARG A 6 10.00 -21.02 -22.17
N PHE A 7 10.13 -20.75 -20.86
CA PHE A 7 9.17 -19.92 -20.15
C PHE A 7 9.36 -18.45 -20.55
N ARG A 8 8.26 -17.85 -21.02
CA ARG A 8 8.14 -16.47 -21.50
C ARG A 8 7.99 -15.54 -20.29
N ALA A 9 9.00 -14.73 -20.01
CA ALA A 9 8.81 -13.54 -19.18
C ALA A 9 8.16 -12.44 -20.02
N ARG A 10 6.90 -12.13 -19.71
CA ARG A 10 6.17 -10.95 -20.22
C ARG A 10 6.64 -9.77 -19.40
N SER A 11 7.55 -8.98 -19.95
CA SER A 11 8.06 -7.76 -19.34
C SER A 11 7.08 -6.64 -19.64
N ASP A 12 6.21 -6.33 -18.68
CA ASP A 12 5.30 -5.20 -18.74
C ASP A 12 6.09 -3.89 -18.62
N ASN A 13 6.48 -3.34 -19.77
CA ASN A 13 7.07 -2.00 -19.88
C ASN A 13 5.94 -0.94 -19.85
N PHE A 14 5.33 -0.73 -18.69
CA PHE A 14 4.42 0.39 -18.46
C PHE A 14 5.11 1.47 -17.63
N LYS A 15 5.79 2.38 -18.36
CA LYS A 15 6.10 3.78 -18.03
C LYS A 15 6.45 4.09 -16.56
N SER A 16 7.75 4.26 -16.30
CA SER A 16 8.19 5.34 -15.41
C SER A 16 9.35 6.10 -16.05
N ASN A 17 9.01 7.07 -16.90
CA ASN A 17 9.94 8.09 -17.39
C ASN A 17 10.50 8.98 -16.25
N LYS A 18 10.03 8.79 -15.00
CA LYS A 18 10.54 9.50 -13.82
C LYS A 18 11.82 8.90 -13.26
N VAL A 19 12.04 7.58 -13.44
CA VAL A 19 13.28 6.91 -12.98
C VAL A 19 14.46 7.25 -13.89
N ARG A 20 14.25 7.36 -15.21
CA ARG A 20 15.30 7.76 -16.16
C ARG A 20 15.80 9.19 -15.97
N ARG A 21 14.95 10.09 -15.45
CA ARG A 21 15.36 11.46 -15.14
C ARG A 21 16.42 11.51 -14.03
N ILE A 22 16.40 10.56 -13.09
CA ILE A 22 17.38 10.51 -12.00
C ILE A 22 18.74 9.99 -12.49
N SER A 23 18.77 9.14 -13.52
CA SER A 23 20.03 8.57 -14.04
C SER A 23 20.80 9.47 -15.00
N PHE A 24 20.22 10.57 -15.50
CA PHE A 24 20.85 11.42 -16.51
C PHE A 24 21.52 12.69 -15.96
N GLU A 25 21.38 12.97 -14.66
CA GLU A 25 21.82 14.25 -14.06
C GLU A 25 23.11 14.10 -13.23
N LEU A 26 23.90 13.05 -13.48
CA LEU A 26 25.12 12.72 -12.71
C LEU A 26 26.43 12.82 -13.50
N GLU A 27 26.41 13.25 -14.77
CA GLU A 27 27.62 13.41 -15.59
C GLU A 27 27.66 14.78 -16.27
N GLU A 28 27.86 15.81 -15.46
CA GLU A 28 28.57 17.03 -15.89
C GLU A 28 29.43 17.49 -14.71
N MET A 29 30.51 16.75 -14.48
CA MET A 29 31.60 17.18 -13.60
C MET A 29 32.50 18.08 -14.43
N SER A 30 32.31 19.40 -14.27
CA SER A 30 33.24 20.39 -14.80
C SER A 30 34.66 20.12 -14.27
N GLU A 31 35.62 20.05 -15.18
CA GLU A 31 37.05 19.75 -14.95
C GLU A 31 37.83 20.86 -14.19
N ASP A 32 37.17 21.57 -13.27
CA ASP A 32 37.75 22.69 -12.50
C ASP A 32 38.16 22.29 -11.06
N GLU A 33 38.48 21.03 -10.82
CA GLU A 33 38.94 20.48 -9.52
C GLU A 33 40.47 20.65 -9.30
N ARG A 34 41.14 21.60 -9.97
CA ARG A 34 42.59 21.85 -9.79
C ARG A 34 42.98 23.31 -9.49
N TYR A 35 42.24 23.96 -8.59
CA TYR A 35 42.72 25.19 -7.96
C TYR A 35 42.24 25.34 -6.51
N ILE A 36 42.68 24.44 -5.61
CA ILE A 36 42.47 24.60 -4.17
C ILE A 36 43.83 24.66 -3.48
N ASP A 37 44.41 25.86 -3.42
CA ASP A 37 45.41 26.19 -2.39
C ASP A 37 45.30 27.64 -1.87
N ASN A 38 44.35 28.45 -2.35
CA ASN A 38 44.19 29.85 -1.91
C ASN A 38 42.72 30.25 -1.67
N GLU A 39 41.86 29.29 -1.32
CA GLU A 39 40.48 29.59 -0.96
C GLU A 39 40.37 29.84 0.55
N SER A 40 39.87 31.02 0.94
CA SER A 40 39.79 31.41 2.35
C SER A 40 38.86 30.47 3.13
N ASP A 41 39.07 30.35 4.44
CA ASP A 41 38.15 29.57 5.29
C ASP A 41 36.70 30.08 5.23
N ALA A 42 36.48 31.33 4.79
CA ALA A 42 35.14 31.87 4.54
C ALA A 42 34.52 31.26 3.28
N ASP A 43 35.29 31.12 2.21
CA ASP A 43 34.84 30.60 0.93
C ASP A 43 34.55 29.09 1.02
N LYS A 44 35.41 28.32 1.70
CA LYS A 44 35.15 26.90 2.01
C LYS A 44 33.84 26.71 2.79
N ARG A 45 33.58 27.60 3.77
CA ARG A 45 32.31 27.60 4.53
C ARG A 45 31.11 27.97 3.66
N ALA A 46 31.27 28.93 2.76
CA ALA A 46 30.21 29.34 1.83
C ALA A 46 29.85 28.20 0.86
N HIS A 47 30.86 27.54 0.27
CA HIS A 47 30.68 26.40 -0.61
C HIS A 47 29.97 25.24 0.09
N HIS A 48 30.43 24.86 1.29
CA HIS A 48 29.75 23.82 2.10
C HIS A 48 28.28 24.17 2.39
N ASN A 49 27.99 25.43 2.74
CA ASN A 49 26.62 25.90 2.98
C ASN A 49 25.74 25.85 1.72
N ALA A 50 26.31 26.12 0.55
CA ALA A 50 25.62 26.02 -0.73
C ALA A 50 25.27 24.56 -1.06
N LEU A 51 26.22 23.64 -0.90
CA LEU A 51 26.00 22.21 -1.12
C LEU A 51 24.92 21.65 -0.18
N GLU A 52 24.94 22.02 1.10
CA GLU A 52 23.94 21.55 2.06
C GLU A 52 22.54 22.14 1.76
N ARG A 53 22.43 23.37 1.25
CA ARG A 53 21.15 23.91 0.76
C ARG A 53 20.61 23.05 -0.39
N LYS A 54 21.43 22.77 -1.41
CA LYS A 54 21.07 21.89 -2.53
C LYS A 54 20.59 20.52 -2.04
N ARG A 55 21.30 19.91 -1.09
CA ARG A 55 20.90 18.63 -0.47
C ARG A 55 19.53 18.72 0.22
N ARG A 56 19.27 19.79 0.99
CA ARG A 56 17.98 19.99 1.67
C ARG A 56 16.82 20.18 0.70
N ASP A 57 17.06 20.85 -0.42
CA ASP A 57 16.06 21.05 -1.46
C ASP A 57 15.71 19.70 -2.13
N HIS A 58 16.70 18.87 -2.44
CA HIS A 58 16.46 17.52 -2.98
C HIS A 58 15.62 16.64 -2.02
N ILE A 59 15.88 16.73 -0.71
CA ILE A 59 15.10 16.03 0.30
C ILE A 59 13.67 16.57 0.36
N LYS A 60 13.50 17.89 0.29
CA LYS A 60 12.19 18.54 0.28
C LYS A 60 11.35 18.07 -0.92
N ASP A 61 11.95 17.94 -2.09
CA ASP A 61 11.30 17.45 -3.29
C ASP A 61 10.93 15.96 -3.16
N SER A 62 11.80 15.16 -2.55
CA SER A 62 11.53 13.75 -2.25
C SER A 62 10.33 13.59 -1.31
N PHE A 63 10.25 14.41 -0.25
CA PHE A 63 9.09 14.43 0.66
C PHE A 63 7.79 14.85 -0.05
N SER A 64 7.88 15.80 -0.99
CA SER A 64 6.73 16.25 -1.77
C SER A 64 6.21 15.13 -2.67
N SER A 65 7.11 14.46 -3.41
CA SER A 65 6.75 13.30 -4.23
C SER A 65 6.18 12.14 -3.41
N LEU A 66 6.73 11.89 -2.21
CA LEU A 66 6.19 10.88 -1.30
C LEU A 66 4.76 11.23 -0.87
N LYS A 67 4.52 12.49 -0.46
CA LYS A 67 3.21 12.96 -0.03
C LYS A 67 2.15 12.78 -1.12
N ASP A 68 2.45 13.15 -2.35
CA ASP A 68 1.50 13.07 -3.48
C ASP A 68 1.11 11.62 -3.83
N SER A 69 1.99 10.66 -3.48
CA SER A 69 1.75 9.23 -3.69
C SER A 69 0.84 8.60 -2.64
N LEU A 70 0.52 9.31 -1.55
CA LEU A 70 -0.28 8.79 -0.44
C LEU A 70 -1.74 9.23 -0.56
N PRO A 71 -2.72 8.30 -0.57
CA PRO A 71 -4.14 8.65 -0.68
C PRO A 71 -4.65 9.57 0.42
N ALA A 72 -4.07 9.48 1.63
CA ALA A 72 -4.46 10.29 2.78
C ALA A 72 -4.22 11.81 2.60
N PHE A 73 -3.46 12.21 1.58
CA PHE A 73 -3.15 13.61 1.27
C PHE A 73 -3.65 14.02 -0.13
N GLN A 74 -4.43 13.17 -0.80
CA GLN A 74 -5.06 13.47 -2.08
C GLN A 74 -6.39 14.19 -1.82
N GLY A 75 -6.50 15.41 -2.33
CA GLY A 75 -7.67 16.27 -2.10
C GLY A 75 -7.46 17.19 -0.90
N GLU A 76 -7.47 18.50 -1.19
CA GLU A 76 -7.18 19.62 -0.28
C GLU A 76 -5.69 19.84 0.05
N LYS A 77 -5.29 21.11 0.16
CA LYS A 77 -3.92 21.55 0.50
C LYS A 77 -3.64 21.28 1.99
N VAL A 78 -3.80 20.04 2.44
CA VAL A 78 -3.51 19.64 3.81
C VAL A 78 -2.01 19.83 4.04
N ARG A 79 -1.66 20.70 4.99
CA ARG A 79 -0.29 20.85 5.45
C ARG A 79 0.08 19.64 6.30
N ALA A 80 0.80 18.69 5.70
CA ALA A 80 1.33 17.53 6.39
C ALA A 80 2.76 17.82 6.86
N SER A 81 3.04 17.56 8.14
CA SER A 81 4.41 17.60 8.65
C SER A 81 5.24 16.41 8.14
N ARG A 82 6.58 16.52 8.15
CA ARG A 82 7.48 15.42 7.73
C ARG A 82 7.22 14.12 8.50
N ALA A 83 7.00 14.24 9.82
CA ALA A 83 6.68 13.08 10.66
C ALA A 83 5.36 12.41 10.26
N GLN A 84 4.32 13.20 9.94
CA GLN A 84 3.05 12.66 9.46
C GLN A 84 3.18 11.97 8.11
N ILE A 85 3.96 12.53 7.17
CA ILE A 85 4.23 11.90 5.87
C ILE A 85 4.88 10.52 6.07
N LEU A 86 5.91 10.43 6.91
CA LEU A 86 6.57 9.15 7.19
C LEU A 86 5.63 8.14 7.86
N LYS A 87 4.86 8.58 8.86
CA LYS A 87 3.88 7.73 9.55
C LYS A 87 2.84 7.18 8.57
N LYS A 88 2.22 8.04 7.77
CA LYS A 88 1.21 7.64 6.78
C LYS A 88 1.79 6.77 5.66
N ALA A 89 3.05 6.98 5.27
CA ALA A 89 3.72 6.09 4.33
C ALA A 89 3.88 4.67 4.90
N ALA A 90 4.34 4.55 6.15
CA ALA A 90 4.48 3.26 6.82
C ALA A 90 3.12 2.55 6.94
N ASP A 91 2.08 3.27 7.40
CA ASP A 91 0.72 2.75 7.52
C ASP A 91 0.20 2.25 6.15
N TYR A 92 0.41 3.05 5.09
CA TYR A 92 -0.06 2.71 3.75
C TYR A 92 0.64 1.47 3.18
N ILE A 93 1.96 1.33 3.37
CA ILE A 93 2.70 0.12 2.97
C ILE A 93 2.13 -1.12 3.67
N GLN A 94 1.87 -1.04 4.99
CA GLN A 94 1.29 -2.15 5.74
C GLN A 94 -0.13 -2.48 5.25
N ALA A 95 -0.97 -1.48 5.03
CA ALA A 95 -2.32 -1.67 4.51
C ALA A 95 -2.31 -2.34 3.13
N MET A 96 -1.45 -1.87 2.22
CA MET A 96 -1.32 -2.44 0.88
C MET A 96 -0.78 -3.87 0.89
N ARG A 97 0.12 -4.22 1.82
CA ARG A 97 0.58 -5.61 2.00
C ARG A 97 -0.57 -6.54 2.41
N ARG A 98 -1.39 -6.14 3.40
CA ARG A 98 -2.56 -6.91 3.83
C ARG A 98 -3.58 -7.04 2.70
N LYS A 99 -3.86 -5.95 1.99
CA LYS A 99 -4.78 -5.93 0.85
C LYS A 99 -4.32 -6.85 -0.28
N ASN A 100 -3.04 -6.81 -0.65
CA ASN A 100 -2.48 -7.70 -1.65
C ASN A 100 -2.56 -9.18 -1.22
N SER A 101 -2.34 -9.48 0.06
CA SER A 101 -2.47 -10.84 0.59
C SER A 101 -3.91 -11.35 0.51
N SER A 102 -4.91 -10.51 0.88
CA SER A 102 -6.32 -10.85 0.75
C SER A 102 -6.69 -11.10 -0.71
N HIS A 103 -6.29 -10.21 -1.62
CA HIS A 103 -6.56 -10.40 -3.05
C HIS A 103 -5.89 -11.65 -3.60
N GLN A 104 -4.70 -12.00 -3.13
CA GLN A 104 -4.04 -13.24 -3.53
C GLN A 104 -4.83 -14.48 -3.07
N GLN A 105 -5.37 -14.46 -1.85
CA GLN A 105 -6.26 -15.51 -1.36
C GLN A 105 -7.52 -15.61 -2.21
N ASP A 106 -8.18 -14.48 -2.50
CA ASP A 106 -9.38 -14.44 -3.36
C ASP A 106 -9.09 -15.04 -4.74
N ILE A 107 -7.93 -14.70 -5.33
CA ILE A 107 -7.49 -15.25 -6.62
C ILE A 107 -7.33 -16.77 -6.54
N ASP A 108 -6.73 -17.29 -5.47
CA ASP A 108 -6.46 -18.72 -5.33
C ASP A 108 -7.73 -19.53 -5.07
N ASP A 109 -8.67 -18.97 -4.30
CA ASP A 109 -9.99 -19.55 -4.07
C ASP A 109 -10.82 -19.58 -5.37
N LEU A 110 -10.85 -18.48 -6.13
CA LEU A 110 -11.51 -18.42 -7.43
C LEU A 110 -10.90 -19.40 -8.43
N LYS A 111 -9.56 -19.54 -8.45
CA LYS A 111 -8.90 -20.55 -9.28
C LYS A 111 -9.29 -21.97 -8.90
N LYS A 112 -9.45 -22.27 -7.60
CA LYS A 112 -9.89 -23.58 -7.13
C LYS A 112 -11.33 -23.87 -7.55
N GLN A 113 -12.23 -22.88 -7.42
CA GLN A 113 -13.60 -22.98 -7.88
C GLN A 113 -13.68 -23.18 -9.40
N ASN A 114 -12.93 -22.39 -10.18
CA ASN A 114 -12.89 -22.52 -11.64
C ASN A 114 -12.40 -23.92 -12.07
N ARG A 115 -11.33 -24.45 -11.46
CA ARG A 115 -10.87 -25.82 -11.74
C ARG A 115 -11.95 -26.86 -11.46
N ALA A 116 -12.64 -26.73 -10.32
CA ALA A 116 -13.72 -27.64 -9.97
C ALA A 116 -14.87 -27.59 -11.00
N LEU A 117 -15.25 -26.40 -11.45
CA LEU A 117 -16.27 -26.22 -12.49
C LEU A 117 -15.81 -26.77 -13.85
N GLU A 118 -14.56 -26.54 -14.24
CA GLU A 118 -13.97 -27.09 -15.47
C GLU A 118 -13.99 -28.62 -15.47
N ASP A 119 -13.62 -29.25 -14.34
CA ASP A 119 -13.68 -30.71 -14.18
C ASP A 119 -15.12 -31.23 -14.28
N GLN A 120 -16.08 -30.52 -13.67
CA GLN A 120 -17.50 -30.86 -13.75
C GLN A 120 -18.02 -30.78 -15.18
N ILE A 121 -17.71 -29.70 -15.90
CA ILE A 121 -18.08 -29.51 -17.31
C ILE A 121 -17.52 -30.66 -18.15
N LYS A 122 -16.24 -30.99 -17.99
CA LYS A 122 -15.58 -32.07 -18.74
C LYS A 122 -16.25 -33.43 -18.54
N ILE A 123 -16.65 -33.75 -17.31
CA ILE A 123 -17.35 -35.01 -17.01
C ILE A 123 -18.76 -35.00 -17.63
N LEU A 124 -19.49 -33.90 -17.52
CA LEU A 124 -20.83 -33.76 -18.10
C LEU A 124 -20.80 -33.83 -19.63
N GLU A 125 -19.82 -33.21 -20.26
CA GLU A 125 -19.58 -33.34 -21.70
C GLU A 125 -19.32 -34.80 -22.08
N LYS A 126 -18.42 -35.50 -21.38
CA LYS A 126 -18.17 -36.93 -21.61
C LYS A 126 -19.43 -37.79 -21.44
N ALA A 127 -20.24 -37.53 -20.42
CA ALA A 127 -21.50 -38.24 -20.17
C ALA A 127 -22.51 -37.99 -21.31
N LYS A 128 -22.64 -36.73 -21.75
CA LYS A 128 -23.49 -36.35 -22.89
C LYS A 128 -23.04 -37.05 -24.18
N ASN A 129 -21.74 -37.08 -24.46
CA ASN A 129 -21.18 -37.73 -25.65
C ASN A 129 -21.36 -39.26 -25.64
N THR A 130 -21.36 -39.89 -24.45
CA THR A 130 -21.49 -41.36 -24.31
C THR A 130 -22.92 -41.83 -24.06
N GLY A 131 -23.86 -40.91 -23.77
CA GLY A 131 -25.24 -41.22 -23.39
C GLY A 131 -25.38 -41.82 -21.98
N ASN A 132 -24.29 -41.96 -21.23
CA ASN A 132 -24.29 -42.58 -19.90
C ASN A 132 -24.24 -41.53 -18.78
N TYR A 133 -25.41 -41.01 -18.42
CA TYR A 133 -25.55 -39.96 -17.39
C TYR A 133 -25.33 -40.44 -15.95
N THR A 134 -25.32 -41.76 -15.71
CA THR A 134 -25.06 -42.31 -14.36
C THR A 134 -23.68 -41.95 -13.82
N ALA A 135 -22.69 -41.76 -14.71
CA ALA A 135 -21.33 -41.34 -14.36
C ALA A 135 -21.23 -39.87 -13.91
N ALA A 136 -22.26 -39.04 -14.15
CA ALA A 136 -22.29 -37.63 -13.76
C ALA A 136 -23.06 -37.36 -12.44
N ALA A 137 -23.73 -38.36 -11.87
CA ALA A 137 -24.49 -38.24 -10.62
C ALA A 137 -23.71 -37.62 -9.43
N PRO A 138 -22.44 -37.97 -9.14
CA PRO A 138 -21.72 -37.41 -7.99
C PRO A 138 -21.40 -35.91 -8.10
N ILE A 139 -21.49 -35.32 -9.30
CA ILE A 139 -21.27 -33.89 -9.53
C ILE A 139 -22.45 -33.06 -9.00
N LEU A 140 -23.67 -33.59 -9.14
CA LEU A 140 -24.89 -32.91 -8.67
C LEU A 140 -24.97 -32.86 -7.13
N GLU A 141 -24.48 -33.92 -6.47
CA GLU A 141 -24.45 -34.07 -5.01
C GLU A 141 -23.48 -33.07 -4.34
N SER A 142 -22.30 -32.85 -4.94
CA SER A 142 -21.27 -31.92 -4.45
C SER A 142 -21.78 -30.47 -4.32
N HIS A 143 -22.64 -30.03 -5.24
CA HIS A 143 -23.24 -28.71 -5.25
C HIS A 143 -24.15 -28.45 -4.03
N MET A 144 -24.90 -29.46 -3.57
CA MET A 144 -25.84 -29.35 -2.46
C MET A 144 -25.16 -29.24 -1.09
N ASN A 145 -23.93 -29.74 -0.95
CA ASN A 145 -23.20 -29.75 0.33
C ASN A 145 -22.39 -28.46 0.55
N CYS A 146 -21.90 -27.82 -0.52
CA CYS A 146 -21.19 -26.54 -0.43
C CYS A 146 -22.13 -25.38 -0.03
N SER A 147 -23.36 -25.36 -0.55
CA SER A 147 -24.36 -24.34 -0.22
C SER A 147 -24.85 -24.41 1.23
N LYS A 148 -24.79 -25.57 1.90
CA LYS A 148 -25.17 -25.71 3.33
C LYS A 148 -24.06 -25.26 4.29
N ALA A 149 -22.80 -25.39 3.90
CA ALA A 149 -21.66 -24.99 4.73
C ALA A 149 -21.51 -23.46 4.85
N SER A 150 -21.90 -22.69 3.83
CA SER A 150 -21.79 -21.22 3.85
C SER A 150 -22.85 -20.52 4.71
N VAL A 151 -23.95 -21.19 5.08
CA VAL A 151 -25.03 -20.58 5.89
C VAL A 151 -24.81 -20.79 7.39
N LEU A 152 -23.95 -21.74 7.78
CA LEU A 152 -23.76 -22.15 9.18
C LEU A 152 -22.63 -21.38 9.90
N SER A 153 -21.85 -20.53 9.23
CA SER A 153 -20.75 -19.76 9.86
C SER A 153 -21.09 -18.29 10.15
N VAL A 154 -22.37 -17.90 10.14
CA VAL A 154 -22.84 -16.50 10.34
C VAL A 154 -23.55 -16.28 11.69
N PHE A 155 -23.71 -17.31 12.53
CA PHE A 155 -24.36 -17.17 13.84
C PHE A 155 -23.59 -17.93 14.94
N ASP A 156 -22.62 -17.26 15.54
CA ASP A 156 -22.18 -17.41 16.94
C ASP A 156 -21.27 -16.19 17.24
N GLN A 157 -21.77 -15.17 17.96
CA GLN A 157 -21.44 -14.88 19.37
C GLN A 157 -20.14 -14.03 19.48
N ASP A 158 -20.14 -12.73 19.85
CA ASP A 158 -20.62 -12.12 21.09
C ASP A 158 -21.15 -10.68 20.92
N SER A 159 -22.23 -10.38 21.64
CA SER A 159 -22.71 -9.03 21.94
C SER A 159 -22.08 -8.55 23.25
N GLU A 160 -21.27 -7.49 23.18
CA GLU A 160 -20.83 -6.73 24.35
C GLU A 160 -21.36 -5.29 24.19
N SER A 161 -22.57 -5.06 24.71
CA SER A 161 -23.17 -3.72 24.80
C SER A 161 -23.20 -3.29 26.26
N ASP A 162 -22.35 -2.35 26.65
CA ASP A 162 -22.52 -1.58 27.89
C ASP A 162 -22.91 -0.14 27.55
N VAL A 163 -24.17 0.16 27.86
CA VAL A 163 -24.72 1.50 28.01
C VAL A 163 -24.81 1.78 29.51
N SER A 164 -24.23 2.89 29.98
CA SER A 164 -24.60 3.45 31.29
C SER A 164 -24.61 4.97 31.23
N SER A 165 -25.79 5.50 31.56
CA SER A 165 -26.14 6.92 31.64
C SER A 165 -25.69 7.55 32.96
N ASP A 166 -25.43 8.85 32.83
CA ASP A 166 -25.31 9.97 33.76
C ASP A 166 -25.55 9.82 35.27
N THR A 167 -24.67 10.45 36.04
CA THR A 167 -25.03 11.23 37.24
C THR A 167 -24.25 12.54 37.29
N ASP A 168 -25.00 13.63 37.30
CA ASP A 168 -24.61 15.01 37.58
C ASP A 168 -24.24 15.20 39.08
N ASN A 169 -23.41 16.21 39.37
CA ASN A 169 -23.43 17.08 40.56
C ASN A 169 -22.04 17.43 41.16
N SER A 170 -21.82 18.75 41.21
CA SER A 170 -21.07 19.55 42.20
C SER A 170 -19.62 20.01 41.93
N LYS A 171 -19.56 21.29 41.51
CA LYS A 171 -18.85 22.41 42.16
C LYS A 171 -17.35 22.24 42.48
N ASP A 172 -16.49 22.93 41.72
CA ASP A 172 -15.64 23.95 42.34
C ASP A 172 -15.31 25.10 41.36
N SER A 173 -15.77 26.27 41.75
CA SER A 173 -15.47 27.58 41.18
C SER A 173 -14.13 28.07 41.71
N ARG A 174 -13.15 28.38 40.85
CA ARG A 174 -12.08 29.35 41.22
C ARG A 174 -11.37 30.01 40.02
N ARG A 175 -11.99 31.12 39.61
CA ARG A 175 -11.49 32.41 39.09
C ARG A 175 -10.05 32.53 38.55
N LYS A 176 -10.00 33.12 37.34
CA LYS A 176 -8.89 33.83 36.67
C LYS A 176 -8.21 34.86 37.59
N LYS A 177 -6.87 34.97 37.50
CA LYS A 177 -6.14 36.20 37.82
C LYS A 177 -5.15 36.55 36.71
N ILE A 178 -5.42 37.70 36.11
CA ILE A 178 -4.54 38.47 35.23
C ILE A 178 -3.48 39.11 36.14
N LYS A 179 -2.20 39.08 35.77
CA LYS A 179 -1.16 39.82 36.47
C LYS A 179 -0.63 40.94 35.58
N THR A 180 -0.96 42.16 35.97
CA THR A 180 -0.41 43.42 35.50
C THR A 180 0.88 43.74 36.26
N SER A 181 1.88 44.25 35.55
CA SER A 181 3.10 44.84 36.11
C SER A 181 2.81 46.15 36.84
N PRO A 182 3.74 46.61 37.71
CA PRO A 182 3.99 48.04 37.76
C PRO A 182 5.49 48.42 37.78
N ILE A 183 5.76 49.51 37.07
CA ILE A 183 6.79 50.57 37.17
C ILE A 183 8.23 50.13 37.45
#